data_AF-A0A4Q5R127-F1
#
_entry.id   AF-A0A4Q5R127-F1
#
_cell.length_a   1.000
_cell.length_b   1.000
_cell.length_c   1.000
_cell.angle_alpha   90.00
_cell.angle_beta   90.00
_cell.angle_gamma   90.00
#
_symmetry.space_group_name_H-M   'P 1'
#
loop_
_entity.id
_entity.type
_entity.pdbx_description
1 polymer ?
#
loop_
_entity_poly.entity_id
_entity_poly.type
_entity_poly.pdbx_seq_one_letter_code
_entity_poly.pdbx_strand_id
1 'polypeptide(L)'
;TLRYSPTDFADIKTLAASFETDAGPRDSVYHLHPQDHDRIEKQHWYELVCRATEITIEELVESRQEARRSFCSTPLSLNGYLVVLVVQLAAAPYDAYYTLPGKANANRPASLPHAAVLEFLHECTRALREADTADNEQPVLDRDYNEVLRGAGRRLMLRISPGSAHGLYDACLGIAALRHEGGEGQGTMILARRQHAAIVPVLTLEAPVPLRDHRSIRKLLELTEGRTGLVSDASHVFGLGYIVEEDDPKYEPLATVQFTNHYGWELRHGGHTLMRVVSNTPRLPQSKVQADNFARVAHQVFPNLNDDEVAYLWELALEASAQSHGTMLCISTGAKAEAERLRRQCFRVVPRVMTTPVLRQASSIDGAVLVEPDGTCYAIGVILDGQATEKGDSSRGARYNSAVRYTSSSPYPCLAVVVSEDGWIDLLPSTMHT
;
A
#
# COMPACT_ATOMS: atom_id res chain seq x y z
N THR A 1 29.24 -15.57 -9.70
CA THR A 1 29.85 -15.45 -8.36
C THR A 1 28.73 -15.25 -7.35
N LEU A 2 28.75 -15.99 -6.24
CA LEU A 2 27.75 -15.80 -5.18
C LEU A 2 28.01 -14.45 -4.49
N ARG A 3 26.94 -13.73 -4.17
CA ARG A 3 26.99 -12.40 -3.54
C ARG A 3 27.55 -12.44 -2.12
N TYR A 4 27.28 -13.51 -1.39
CA TYR A 4 27.77 -13.74 -0.04
C TYR A 4 28.56 -15.03 0.03
N SER A 5 29.53 -15.07 0.92
CA SER A 5 30.39 -16.22 1.18
C SER A 5 30.07 -16.84 2.54
N PRO A 6 30.33 -18.14 2.77
CA PRO A 6 30.16 -18.75 4.10
C PRO A 6 30.96 -18.05 5.20
N THR A 7 32.12 -17.47 4.86
CA THR A 7 32.97 -16.74 5.81
C THR A 7 32.30 -15.45 6.30
N ASP A 8 31.42 -14.84 5.50
CA ASP A 8 30.67 -13.64 5.89
C ASP A 8 29.76 -13.89 7.10
N PHE A 9 29.42 -15.16 7.39
CA PHE A 9 28.42 -15.57 8.38
C PHE A 9 28.96 -16.52 9.45
N ALA A 10 30.28 -16.70 9.54
CA ALA A 10 30.89 -17.67 10.46
C ALA A 10 30.59 -17.38 11.94
N ASP A 11 30.45 -16.10 12.30
CA ASP A 11 30.36 -15.65 13.69
C ASP A 11 28.93 -15.35 14.17
N ILE A 12 27.89 -15.64 13.37
CA ILE A 12 26.48 -15.33 13.73
C ILE A 12 26.09 -15.87 15.11
N LYS A 13 26.47 -17.12 15.42
CA LYS A 13 26.10 -17.74 16.70
C LYS A 13 26.82 -17.08 17.87
N THR A 14 28.07 -16.69 17.69
CA THR A 14 28.88 -15.99 18.70
C THR A 14 28.31 -14.60 18.97
N LEU A 15 27.93 -13.88 17.91
CA LEU A 15 27.27 -12.58 18.00
C LEU A 15 25.88 -12.68 18.65
N ALA A 16 25.09 -13.71 18.31
CA ALA A 16 23.79 -13.93 18.96
C ALA A 16 23.92 -14.14 20.47
N ALA A 17 24.94 -14.89 20.91
CA ALA A 17 25.20 -15.14 22.33
C ALA A 17 25.66 -13.88 23.10
N SER A 18 26.35 -12.93 22.46
CA SER A 18 26.76 -11.69 23.15
C SER A 18 25.54 -10.84 23.56
N PHE A 19 24.48 -10.82 22.76
CA PHE A 19 23.25 -10.10 23.08
C PHE A 19 22.53 -10.62 24.33
N GLU A 20 22.67 -11.91 24.64
CA GLU A 20 22.10 -12.49 25.86
C GLU A 20 22.83 -12.00 27.12
N THR A 21 24.12 -11.71 26.99
CA THR A 21 24.99 -11.28 28.10
C THR A 21 24.73 -9.82 28.48
N ASP A 22 24.32 -8.99 27.52
CA ASP A 22 24.05 -7.55 27.71
C ASP A 22 22.64 -7.23 28.25
N ALA A 23 21.73 -8.21 28.27
CA ALA A 23 20.31 -7.97 28.56
C ALA A 23 19.94 -7.83 30.05
N GLY A 24 20.89 -8.03 30.98
CA GLY A 24 20.63 -7.96 32.43
C GLY A 24 19.78 -9.13 32.97
N PRO A 25 19.50 -9.17 34.29
CA PRO A 25 18.69 -10.24 34.90
C PRO A 25 17.24 -10.22 34.38
N ARG A 26 16.70 -11.39 34.03
CA ARG A 26 15.35 -11.57 33.48
C ARG A 26 14.27 -11.23 34.52
N ASP A 27 13.36 -10.30 34.20
CA ASP A 27 12.15 -10.07 34.98
C ASP A 27 11.15 -11.22 34.77
N SER A 28 10.74 -11.86 35.87
CA SER A 28 9.70 -12.90 35.99
C SER A 28 9.97 -14.26 35.32
N VAL A 29 10.64 -15.15 36.07
CA VAL A 29 10.56 -16.61 35.86
C VAL A 29 9.18 -17.07 36.35
N TYR A 30 8.18 -17.08 35.47
CA TYR A 30 6.98 -17.85 35.74
C TYR A 30 7.38 -19.33 35.83
N HIS A 31 6.90 -20.05 36.85
CA HIS A 31 7.04 -21.51 36.92
C HIS A 31 6.14 -22.15 35.84
N LEU A 32 6.61 -22.10 34.60
CA LEU A 32 5.99 -22.75 33.45
C LEU A 32 6.33 -24.25 33.46
N HIS A 33 5.49 -25.04 32.79
CA HIS A 33 5.79 -26.44 32.54
C HIS A 33 7.12 -26.57 31.76
N PRO A 34 7.98 -27.57 32.01
CA PRO A 34 9.31 -27.67 31.38
C PRO A 34 9.30 -27.57 29.85
N GLN A 35 8.29 -28.13 29.19
CA GLN A 35 8.14 -28.04 27.72
C GLN A 35 7.84 -26.62 27.21
N ASP A 36 7.14 -25.81 28.00
CA ASP A 36 6.89 -24.41 27.66
C ASP A 36 8.13 -23.55 27.88
N HIS A 37 8.94 -23.88 28.89
CA HIS A 37 10.23 -23.24 29.14
C HIS A 37 11.19 -23.48 27.96
N ASP A 38 11.38 -24.74 27.55
CA ASP A 38 12.24 -25.11 26.41
C ASP A 38 11.80 -24.44 25.10
N ARG A 39 10.49 -24.30 24.89
CA ARG A 39 9.93 -23.62 23.71
C ARG A 39 10.25 -22.12 23.72
N ILE A 40 10.09 -21.45 24.87
CA ILE A 40 10.37 -20.02 25.02
C ILE A 40 11.87 -19.75 24.84
N GLU A 41 12.73 -20.54 25.46
CA GLU A 41 14.18 -20.40 25.31
C GLU A 41 14.63 -20.62 23.86
N LYS A 42 14.07 -21.63 23.20
CA LYS A 42 14.33 -21.87 21.77
C LYS A 42 13.87 -20.70 20.90
N GLN A 43 12.69 -20.15 21.16
CA GLN A 43 12.17 -19.00 20.43
C GLN A 43 13.02 -17.75 20.66
N HIS A 44 13.44 -17.53 21.90
CA HIS A 44 14.34 -16.42 22.24
C HIS A 44 15.68 -16.55 21.52
N TRP A 45 16.29 -17.73 21.54
CA TRP A 45 17.52 -17.99 20.78
C TRP A 45 17.34 -17.71 19.29
N TYR A 46 16.19 -18.07 18.72
CA TYR A 46 15.89 -17.77 17.31
C TYR A 46 15.80 -16.27 17.03
N GLU A 47 15.23 -15.49 17.93
CA GLU A 47 15.20 -14.02 17.83
C GLU A 47 16.62 -13.42 17.88
N LEU A 48 17.50 -13.95 18.74
CA LEU A 48 18.90 -13.51 18.80
C LEU A 48 19.67 -13.83 17.51
N VAL A 49 19.47 -15.04 16.96
CA VAL A 49 20.08 -15.44 15.68
C VAL A 49 19.56 -14.59 14.52
N CYS A 50 18.25 -14.29 14.46
CA CYS A 50 17.70 -13.33 13.49
C CYS A 50 18.44 -12.01 13.58
N ARG A 51 18.50 -11.44 14.79
CA ARG A 51 19.09 -10.12 15.03
C ARG A 51 20.56 -10.08 14.66
N ALA A 52 21.32 -11.11 15.01
CA ALA A 52 22.73 -11.22 14.62
C ALA A 52 22.87 -11.29 13.10
N THR A 53 22.01 -12.05 12.43
CA THR A 53 22.01 -12.16 10.95
C THR A 53 21.67 -10.82 10.30
N GLU A 54 20.66 -10.09 10.81
CA GLU A 54 20.29 -8.77 10.29
C GLU A 54 21.46 -7.78 10.41
N ILE A 55 22.09 -7.70 11.58
CA ILE A 55 23.24 -6.82 11.82
C ILE A 55 24.41 -7.17 10.89
N THR A 56 24.78 -8.45 10.78
CA THR A 56 25.87 -8.87 9.89
C THR A 56 25.59 -8.50 8.44
N ILE A 57 24.35 -8.64 7.98
CA ILE A 57 23.99 -8.28 6.61
C ILE A 57 23.97 -6.75 6.42
N GLU A 58 23.51 -5.99 7.41
CA GLU A 58 23.56 -4.52 7.39
C GLU A 58 25.01 -4.03 7.27
N GLU A 59 25.93 -4.56 8.08
CA GLU A 59 27.37 -4.22 8.02
C GLU A 59 28.00 -4.57 6.65
N LEU A 60 27.63 -5.71 6.06
CA LEU A 60 28.10 -6.11 4.73
C LEU A 60 27.55 -5.20 3.63
N VAL A 61 26.29 -4.79 3.73
CA VAL A 61 25.65 -3.88 2.76
C VAL A 61 26.26 -2.48 2.88
N GLU A 62 26.50 -1.99 4.09
CA GLU A 62 27.15 -0.71 4.35
C GLU A 62 28.60 -0.67 3.86
N SER A 63 29.39 -1.70 4.17
CA SER A 63 30.80 -1.80 3.72
C SER A 63 30.93 -1.87 2.20
N ARG A 64 29.90 -2.38 1.51
CA ARG A 64 29.82 -2.42 0.04
C ARG A 64 29.17 -1.18 -0.58
N GLN A 65 28.74 -0.22 0.24
CA GLN A 65 28.03 1.00 -0.18
C GLN A 65 26.77 0.71 -1.02
N GLU A 66 26.05 -0.36 -0.68
CA GLU A 66 24.84 -0.75 -1.39
C GLU A 66 23.61 -0.18 -0.68
N ALA A 67 22.76 0.53 -1.40
CA ALA A 67 21.52 1.08 -0.84
C ALA A 67 20.43 0.00 -0.75
N ARG A 68 20.51 -0.90 0.25
CA ARG A 68 19.55 -2.00 0.46
C ARG A 68 19.07 -2.13 1.90
N ARG A 69 17.82 -2.55 2.07
CA ARG A 69 17.22 -2.97 3.35
C ARG A 69 17.09 -4.48 3.37
N SER A 70 17.47 -5.11 4.47
CA SER A 70 17.50 -6.57 4.62
C SER A 70 16.58 -7.00 5.74
N PHE A 71 15.88 -8.12 5.55
CA PHE A 71 14.93 -8.65 6.52
C PHE A 71 15.12 -10.15 6.64
N CYS A 72 15.10 -10.66 7.87
CA CYS A 72 15.29 -12.08 8.15
C CYS A 72 13.99 -12.77 8.55
N SER A 73 13.79 -14.01 8.10
CA SER A 73 12.75 -14.88 8.64
C SER A 73 13.11 -15.36 10.04
N THR A 74 12.12 -15.85 10.78
CA THR A 74 12.41 -16.68 11.95
C THR A 74 13.20 -17.94 11.52
N PRO A 75 14.28 -18.31 12.23
CA PRO A 75 15.05 -19.49 11.94
C PRO A 75 14.21 -20.75 11.89
N LEU A 76 14.52 -21.59 10.92
CA LEU A 76 13.93 -22.90 10.72
C LEU A 76 14.98 -23.98 10.97
N SER A 77 14.65 -24.99 11.77
CA SER A 77 15.46 -26.20 11.82
C SER A 77 15.06 -27.13 10.68
N LEU A 78 15.99 -27.43 9.79
CA LEU A 78 15.78 -28.25 8.59
C LEU A 78 16.99 -29.18 8.42
N ASN A 79 16.79 -30.50 8.44
CA ASN A 79 17.86 -31.50 8.25
C ASN A 79 19.14 -31.27 9.10
N GLY A 80 18.97 -30.86 10.36
CA GLY A 80 20.10 -30.58 11.28
C GLY A 80 20.75 -29.21 11.09
N TYR A 81 20.32 -28.43 10.09
CA TYR A 81 20.73 -27.05 9.90
C TYR A 81 19.72 -26.08 10.52
N LEU A 82 20.21 -24.90 10.87
CA LEU A 82 19.38 -23.76 11.25
C LEU A 82 19.40 -22.77 10.07
N VAL A 83 18.29 -22.69 9.35
CA VAL A 83 18.13 -21.93 8.11
C VAL A 83 17.42 -20.62 8.41
N VAL A 84 18.00 -19.50 7.97
CA VAL A 84 17.40 -18.17 8.02
C VAL A 84 17.24 -17.67 6.58
N LEU A 85 16.04 -17.22 6.23
CA LEU A 85 15.76 -16.65 4.92
C LEU A 85 15.93 -15.15 4.97
N VAL A 86 16.55 -14.60 3.93
CA VAL A 86 16.83 -13.17 3.83
C VAL A 86 16.18 -12.62 2.57
N VAL A 87 15.42 -11.54 2.74
CA VAL A 87 14.92 -10.71 1.63
C VAL A 87 15.63 -9.37 1.66
N GLN A 88 16.11 -8.93 0.50
CA GLN A 88 16.72 -7.60 0.35
C GLN A 88 15.93 -6.76 -0.65
N LEU A 89 15.56 -5.55 -0.24
CA LEU A 89 14.86 -4.56 -1.05
C LEU A 89 15.77 -3.36 -1.28
N ALA A 90 15.53 -2.60 -2.36
CA ALA A 90 16.21 -1.32 -2.57
C ALA A 90 15.80 -0.34 -1.45
N ALA A 91 16.78 0.34 -0.85
CA ALA A 91 16.54 1.19 0.31
C ALA A 91 15.71 2.43 -0.04
N ALA A 92 16.06 3.15 -1.12
CA ALA A 92 15.37 4.37 -1.53
C ALA A 92 13.83 4.22 -1.69
N PRO A 93 13.30 3.25 -2.45
CA PRO A 93 11.85 3.07 -2.56
C PRO A 93 11.21 2.53 -1.28
N TYR A 94 11.93 1.77 -0.45
CA TYR A 94 11.40 1.27 0.83
C TYR A 94 11.27 2.40 1.86
N ASP A 95 12.32 3.21 2.01
CA ASP A 95 12.42 4.30 2.98
C ASP A 95 11.55 5.51 2.58
N ALA A 96 11.05 5.56 1.34
CA ALA A 96 10.13 6.60 0.87
C ALA A 96 8.75 6.55 1.55
N TYR A 97 8.39 5.44 2.21
CA TYR A 97 7.10 5.27 2.86
C TYR A 97 7.18 5.56 4.36
N TYR A 98 6.14 6.22 4.87
CA TYR A 98 6.01 6.50 6.30
C TYR A 98 6.00 5.21 7.13
N THR A 99 6.73 5.23 8.25
CA THR A 99 6.79 4.11 9.21
C THR A 99 6.28 4.57 10.56
N LEU A 100 5.49 3.71 11.21
CA LEU A 100 4.98 3.94 12.55
C LEU A 100 6.14 4.05 13.55
N PRO A 101 6.07 5.01 14.48
CA PRO A 101 7.10 5.15 15.50
C PRO A 101 7.15 3.93 16.43
N GLY A 102 8.31 3.74 17.06
CA GLY A 102 8.59 2.63 17.98
C GLY A 102 9.29 1.44 17.33
N LYS A 103 9.77 0.51 18.16
CA LYS A 103 10.52 -0.67 17.70
C LYS A 103 9.63 -1.61 16.90
N ALA A 104 9.98 -1.82 15.64
CA ALA A 104 9.38 -2.84 14.80
C ALA A 104 9.94 -4.21 15.17
N ASN A 105 9.13 -5.26 15.02
CA ASN A 105 9.56 -6.64 15.17
C ASN A 105 8.64 -7.55 14.35
N ALA A 106 8.90 -8.86 14.36
CA ALA A 106 8.15 -9.87 13.61
C ALA A 106 6.62 -9.86 13.86
N ASN A 107 6.18 -9.35 15.03
CA ASN A 107 4.77 -9.26 15.41
C ASN A 107 4.21 -7.83 15.33
N ARG A 108 5.04 -6.83 15.06
CA ARG A 108 4.67 -5.41 15.02
C ARG A 108 5.28 -4.75 13.77
N PRO A 109 4.66 -4.91 12.59
CA PRO A 109 5.18 -4.32 11.35
C PRO A 109 5.14 -2.78 11.39
N ALA A 110 6.15 -2.09 10.88
CA ALA A 110 6.22 -0.62 10.91
C ALA A 110 5.38 0.08 9.84
N SER A 111 5.11 -0.61 8.75
CA SER A 111 4.46 -0.06 7.56
C SER A 111 3.87 -1.23 6.75
N LEU A 112 3.08 -0.92 5.73
CA LEU A 112 2.56 -1.95 4.82
C LEU A 112 3.68 -2.72 4.09
N PRO A 113 4.76 -2.10 3.56
CA PRO A 113 5.89 -2.82 3.00
C PRO A 113 6.53 -3.79 4.00
N HIS A 114 6.75 -3.35 5.24
CA HIS A 114 7.28 -4.21 6.29
C HIS A 114 6.34 -5.40 6.56
N ALA A 115 5.03 -5.15 6.71
CA ALA A 115 4.06 -6.22 6.90
C ALA A 115 4.04 -7.23 5.73
N ALA A 116 4.20 -6.77 4.49
CA ALA A 116 4.26 -7.61 3.31
C ALA A 116 5.53 -8.48 3.27
N VAL A 117 6.67 -7.92 3.66
CA VAL A 117 7.92 -8.70 3.81
C VAL A 117 7.77 -9.79 4.87
N LEU A 118 7.15 -9.48 6.01
CA LEU A 118 6.92 -10.46 7.08
C LEU A 118 5.99 -11.59 6.63
N GLU A 119 4.90 -11.28 5.93
CA GLU A 119 4.01 -12.29 5.33
C GLU A 119 4.75 -13.15 4.31
N PHE A 120 5.53 -12.53 3.42
CA PHE A 120 6.31 -13.26 2.43
C PHE A 120 7.33 -14.21 3.07
N LEU A 121 8.12 -13.73 4.04
CA LEU A 121 9.07 -14.56 4.77
C LEU A 121 8.39 -15.68 5.56
N HIS A 122 7.19 -15.42 6.10
CA HIS A 122 6.38 -16.43 6.78
C HIS A 122 5.94 -17.54 5.82
N GLU A 123 5.46 -17.17 4.62
CA GLU A 123 5.13 -18.13 3.57
C GLU A 123 6.35 -18.93 3.13
N CYS A 124 7.50 -18.29 2.89
CA CYS A 124 8.73 -19.00 2.53
C CYS A 124 9.18 -19.98 3.63
N THR A 125 8.99 -19.62 4.90
CA THR A 125 9.31 -20.51 6.02
C THR A 125 8.36 -21.72 6.06
N ARG A 126 7.07 -21.52 5.76
CA ARG A 126 6.07 -22.60 5.67
C ARG A 126 6.39 -23.54 4.51
N ALA A 127 6.63 -22.96 3.34
CA ALA A 127 7.09 -23.63 2.13
C ALA A 127 8.29 -24.56 2.37
N LEU A 128 9.32 -24.07 3.05
CA LEU A 128 10.51 -24.88 3.35
C LEU A 128 10.25 -26.03 4.33
N ARG A 129 9.32 -25.86 5.28
CA ARG A 129 8.89 -26.96 6.16
C ARG A 129 8.18 -28.05 5.37
N GLU A 130 7.32 -27.64 4.44
CA GLU A 130 6.49 -28.57 3.65
C GLU A 130 7.32 -29.31 2.59
N ALA A 131 8.28 -28.62 1.96
CA ALA A 131 9.21 -29.22 0.99
C ALA A 131 10.08 -30.34 1.58
N ASP A 132 10.32 -30.36 2.90
CA ASP A 132 11.03 -31.43 3.59
C ASP A 132 10.18 -32.71 3.74
N THR A 133 8.86 -32.61 3.53
CA THR A 133 7.90 -33.66 3.90
C THR A 133 7.18 -34.33 2.72
N ALA A 134 7.32 -33.83 1.49
CA ALA A 134 6.56 -34.36 0.35
C ALA A 134 7.31 -34.31 -1.01
N ASP A 135 7.20 -35.40 -1.78
CA ASP A 135 7.50 -35.48 -3.23
C ASP A 135 6.40 -34.74 -4.04
N ASN A 136 6.18 -33.45 -3.75
CA ASN A 136 5.10 -32.68 -4.39
C ASN A 136 5.59 -31.97 -5.65
N GLU A 137 4.94 -32.27 -6.79
CA GLU A 137 5.10 -31.56 -8.08
C GLU A 137 4.45 -30.16 -8.08
N GLN A 138 3.87 -29.71 -6.97
CA GLN A 138 3.20 -28.42 -6.85
C GLN A 138 4.17 -27.27 -6.59
N PRO A 139 3.87 -26.04 -7.03
CA PRO A 139 4.66 -24.87 -6.71
C PRO A 139 4.72 -24.67 -5.18
N VAL A 140 5.93 -24.60 -4.64
CA VAL A 140 6.18 -24.42 -3.20
C VAL A 140 5.63 -23.07 -2.68
N LEU A 141 5.46 -22.08 -3.55
CA LEU A 141 4.86 -20.78 -3.26
C LEU A 141 3.68 -20.52 -4.21
N ASP A 142 2.50 -21.05 -3.89
CA ASP A 142 1.29 -20.94 -4.74
C ASP A 142 0.25 -19.95 -4.21
N ARG A 143 0.58 -19.19 -3.16
CA ARG A 143 -0.34 -18.23 -2.54
C ARG A 143 -0.50 -17.00 -3.43
N ASP A 144 -1.75 -16.64 -3.75
CA ASP A 144 -2.06 -15.44 -4.53
C ASP A 144 -1.48 -14.18 -3.86
N TYR A 145 -0.88 -13.31 -4.66
CA TYR A 145 -0.21 -12.12 -4.14
C TYR A 145 -1.18 -11.16 -3.43
N ASN A 146 -2.46 -11.09 -3.83
CA ASN A 146 -3.42 -10.26 -3.11
C ASN A 146 -3.73 -10.84 -1.73
N GLU A 147 -3.62 -12.16 -1.56
CA GLU A 147 -3.79 -12.80 -0.26
C GLU A 147 -2.65 -12.44 0.70
N VAL A 148 -1.40 -12.46 0.21
CA VAL A 148 -0.22 -11.97 0.95
C VAL A 148 -0.42 -10.52 1.37
N LEU A 149 -0.88 -9.67 0.45
CA LEU A 149 -1.18 -8.26 0.74
C LEU A 149 -2.29 -8.14 1.80
N ARG A 150 -3.39 -8.89 1.70
CA ARG A 150 -4.45 -8.89 2.72
C ARG A 150 -3.93 -9.32 4.09
N GLY A 151 -3.06 -10.35 4.14
CA GLY A 151 -2.35 -10.74 5.36
C GLY A 151 -1.54 -9.58 5.95
N ALA A 152 -0.82 -8.86 5.10
CA ALA A 152 -0.02 -7.70 5.48
C ALA A 152 -0.88 -6.57 6.05
N GLY A 153 -2.01 -6.27 5.39
CA GLY A 153 -2.99 -5.29 5.86
C GLY A 153 -3.58 -5.66 7.23
N ARG A 154 -3.92 -6.94 7.45
CA ARG A 154 -4.39 -7.45 8.75
C ARG A 154 -3.33 -7.29 9.85
N ARG A 155 -2.07 -7.63 9.59
CA ARG A 155 -0.98 -7.45 10.57
C ARG A 155 -0.74 -5.99 10.93
N LEU A 156 -0.78 -5.10 9.94
CA LEU A 156 -0.63 -3.66 10.18
C LEU A 156 -1.78 -3.12 11.03
N MET A 157 -3.02 -3.48 10.70
CA MET A 157 -4.20 -3.11 11.49
C MET A 157 -4.14 -3.66 12.91
N LEU A 158 -3.63 -4.89 13.10
CA LEU A 158 -3.44 -5.47 14.42
C LEU A 158 -2.45 -4.66 15.28
N ARG A 159 -1.34 -4.17 14.71
CA ARG A 159 -0.40 -3.30 15.44
C ARG A 159 -1.04 -2.00 15.91
N ILE A 160 -1.88 -1.42 15.08
CA ILE A 160 -2.49 -0.09 15.33
C ILE A 160 -3.72 -0.16 16.23
N SER A 161 -4.36 -1.32 16.26
CA SER A 161 -5.54 -1.60 17.05
C SER A 161 -5.27 -1.42 18.55
N PRO A 162 -6.04 -0.58 19.26
CA PRO A 162 -5.92 -0.45 20.72
C PRO A 162 -6.09 -1.83 21.39
N GLY A 163 -5.13 -2.20 22.25
CA GLY A 163 -5.12 -3.52 22.90
C GLY A 163 -4.87 -4.70 21.97
N SER A 164 -4.38 -4.47 20.75
CA SER A 164 -4.14 -5.51 19.73
C SER A 164 -5.39 -6.32 19.41
N ALA A 165 -6.56 -5.67 19.35
CA ALA A 165 -7.80 -6.35 19.01
C ALA A 165 -7.78 -6.86 17.56
N HIS A 166 -8.10 -8.14 17.38
CA HIS A 166 -8.18 -8.79 16.08
C HIS A 166 -9.46 -8.39 15.32
N GLY A 167 -9.44 -8.52 13.99
CA GLY A 167 -10.62 -8.37 13.14
C GLY A 167 -10.92 -6.94 12.68
N LEU A 168 -10.13 -5.93 13.09
CA LEU A 168 -10.30 -4.55 12.67
C LEU A 168 -10.31 -4.38 11.14
N TYR A 169 -9.36 -5.03 10.43
CA TYR A 169 -9.30 -4.99 8.97
C TYR A 169 -10.59 -5.51 8.32
N ASP A 170 -11.05 -6.68 8.77
CA ASP A 170 -12.24 -7.34 8.21
C ASP A 170 -13.53 -6.58 8.59
N ALA A 171 -13.57 -5.94 9.76
CA ALA A 171 -14.66 -5.07 10.16
C ALA A 171 -14.72 -3.80 9.29
N CYS A 172 -13.58 -3.14 9.03
CA CYS A 172 -13.52 -2.00 8.10
C CYS A 172 -13.99 -2.40 6.70
N LEU A 173 -13.59 -3.58 6.21
CA LEU A 173 -14.07 -4.11 4.94
C LEU A 173 -15.60 -4.30 4.94
N GLY A 174 -16.15 -4.91 5.99
CA GLY A 174 -17.59 -5.13 6.14
C GLY A 174 -18.39 -3.82 6.22
N ILE A 175 -17.85 -2.80 6.87
CA ILE A 175 -18.45 -1.46 6.94
C ILE A 175 -18.41 -0.77 5.57
N ALA A 176 -17.26 -0.80 4.87
CA ALA A 176 -17.09 -0.17 3.56
C ALA A 176 -17.93 -0.84 2.45
N ALA A 177 -18.28 -2.11 2.62
CA ALA A 177 -19.14 -2.85 1.71
C ALA A 177 -20.63 -2.47 1.82
N LEU A 178 -21.05 -1.77 2.87
CA LEU A 178 -22.44 -1.34 3.04
C LEU A 178 -22.69 0.02 2.41
N ARG A 179 -23.85 0.18 1.77
CA ARG A 179 -24.42 1.47 1.39
C ARG A 179 -25.46 1.88 2.42
N HIS A 180 -25.61 3.18 2.68
CA HIS A 180 -26.72 3.73 3.46
C HIS A 180 -27.44 4.79 2.63
N GLU A 181 -28.77 4.70 2.56
CA GLU A 181 -29.65 5.64 1.85
C GLU A 181 -29.26 5.97 0.39
N GLY A 182 -28.52 5.06 -0.28
CA GLY A 182 -28.10 5.20 -1.67
C GLY A 182 -26.84 6.06 -1.88
N GLY A 183 -26.31 6.69 -0.83
CA GLY A 183 -25.04 7.43 -0.87
C GLY A 183 -23.81 6.54 -0.75
N GLU A 184 -22.67 7.04 -1.19
CA GLU A 184 -21.37 6.42 -0.92
C GLU A 184 -21.02 6.55 0.56
N GLY A 185 -20.42 5.49 1.11
CA GLY A 185 -20.18 5.39 2.54
C GLY A 185 -18.98 6.20 3.02
N GLN A 186 -19.09 7.52 3.11
CA GLN A 186 -18.03 8.39 3.66
C GLN A 186 -18.05 8.42 5.19
N GLY A 187 -16.92 8.75 5.81
CA GLY A 187 -16.84 9.03 7.24
C GLY A 187 -15.50 8.65 7.87
N THR A 188 -15.27 9.11 9.10
CA THR A 188 -13.99 8.87 9.81
C THR A 188 -14.21 8.07 11.08
N MET A 189 -13.35 7.09 11.34
CA MET A 189 -13.24 6.39 12.61
C MET A 189 -11.85 6.64 13.22
N ILE A 190 -11.81 7.05 14.48
CA ILE A 190 -10.62 7.32 15.28
C ILE A 190 -10.36 6.10 16.18
N LEU A 191 -9.16 5.54 16.11
CA LEU A 191 -8.76 4.36 16.87
C LEU A 191 -8.10 4.79 18.19
N ALA A 192 -8.79 4.54 19.29
CA ALA A 192 -8.29 4.84 20.62
C ALA A 192 -9.02 4.03 21.70
N ARG A 193 -8.36 3.83 22.85
CA ARG A 193 -9.03 3.33 24.05
C ARG A 193 -10.16 4.29 24.49
N ARG A 194 -11.16 3.74 25.17
CA ARG A 194 -12.24 4.54 25.77
C ARG A 194 -11.66 5.65 26.67
N GLN A 195 -12.20 6.87 26.54
CA GLN A 195 -11.78 8.06 27.31
C GLN A 195 -10.30 8.45 27.10
N HIS A 196 -9.78 8.30 25.88
CA HIS A 196 -8.43 8.76 25.54
C HIS A 196 -8.27 10.27 25.81
N ALA A 197 -7.16 10.68 26.44
CA ALA A 197 -6.92 12.08 26.82
C ALA A 197 -6.85 13.04 25.62
N ALA A 198 -6.37 12.55 24.47
CA ALA A 198 -6.30 13.29 23.21
C ALA A 198 -7.65 13.44 22.49
N ILE A 199 -8.75 12.86 23.01
CA ILE A 199 -10.06 12.89 22.35
C ILE A 199 -11.01 13.79 23.12
N VAL A 200 -11.59 14.77 22.42
CA VAL A 200 -12.71 15.56 22.91
C VAL A 200 -14.01 14.88 22.48
N PRO A 201 -14.83 14.38 23.43
CA PRO A 201 -16.10 13.74 23.08
C PRO A 201 -17.12 14.78 22.62
N VAL A 202 -17.85 14.45 21.56
CA VAL A 202 -18.99 15.23 21.05
C VAL A 202 -20.31 14.57 21.49
N LEU A 203 -20.40 13.24 21.32
CA LEU A 203 -21.54 12.43 21.73
C LEU A 203 -21.02 11.10 22.27
N THR A 204 -21.51 10.67 23.43
CA THR A 204 -21.16 9.36 24.01
C THR A 204 -22.38 8.46 24.03
N LEU A 205 -22.25 7.25 23.52
CA LEU A 205 -23.28 6.23 23.57
C LEU A 205 -23.33 5.63 24.98
N GLU A 206 -24.54 5.44 25.50
CA GLU A 206 -24.75 4.73 26.77
C GLU A 206 -24.31 3.26 26.66
N ALA A 207 -24.69 2.60 25.57
CA ALA A 207 -24.28 1.24 25.22
C ALA A 207 -23.32 1.28 24.02
N PRO A 208 -22.04 0.86 24.17
CA PRO A 208 -21.11 0.74 23.06
C PRO A 208 -21.61 -0.24 22.00
N VAL A 209 -21.43 0.10 20.72
CA VAL A 209 -21.86 -0.75 19.60
C VAL A 209 -20.69 -1.64 19.18
N PRO A 210 -20.85 -2.98 19.15
CA PRO A 210 -19.80 -3.88 18.67
C PRO A 210 -19.42 -3.56 17.23
N LEU A 211 -18.13 -3.52 16.92
CA LEU A 211 -17.64 -3.16 15.58
C LEU A 211 -18.13 -4.14 14.50
N ARG A 212 -18.37 -5.41 14.88
CA ARG A 212 -18.97 -6.45 14.04
C ARG A 212 -20.41 -6.14 13.58
N ASP A 213 -21.12 -5.24 14.26
CA ASP A 213 -22.42 -4.76 13.80
C ASP A 213 -22.23 -3.67 12.74
N HIS A 214 -21.77 -4.09 11.56
CA HIS A 214 -21.43 -3.19 10.46
C HIS A 214 -22.58 -2.26 10.07
N ARG A 215 -23.84 -2.71 10.21
CA ARG A 215 -25.03 -1.92 9.85
C ARG A 215 -25.22 -0.76 10.83
N SER A 216 -25.09 -1.00 12.13
CA SER A 216 -25.17 0.06 13.13
C SER A 216 -23.99 1.03 13.02
N ILE A 217 -22.77 0.51 12.80
CA ILE A 217 -21.59 1.37 12.59
C ILE A 217 -21.74 2.24 11.35
N ARG A 218 -22.24 1.69 10.23
CA ARG A 218 -22.50 2.46 9.02
C ARG A 218 -23.48 3.60 9.25
N LYS A 219 -24.56 3.37 10.01
CA LYS A 219 -25.51 4.44 10.39
C LYS A 219 -24.84 5.53 11.23
N LEU A 220 -23.98 5.15 12.16
CA LEU A 220 -23.27 6.11 13.01
C LEU A 220 -22.22 6.92 12.21
N LEU A 221 -21.62 6.34 11.17
CA LEU A 221 -20.67 7.05 10.30
C LEU A 221 -21.31 8.24 9.58
N GLU A 222 -22.62 8.20 9.30
CA GLU A 222 -23.35 9.33 8.70
C GLU A 222 -23.37 10.57 9.61
N LEU A 223 -23.08 10.41 10.90
CA LEU A 223 -22.98 11.51 11.87
C LEU A 223 -21.59 12.17 11.87
N THR A 224 -20.63 11.64 11.11
CA THR A 224 -19.26 12.16 11.07
C THR A 224 -19.14 13.25 10.02
N GLU A 225 -18.62 14.40 10.41
CA GLU A 225 -18.39 15.54 9.52
C GLU A 225 -17.10 16.30 9.92
N GLY A 226 -16.36 16.75 8.91
CA GLY A 226 -15.14 17.53 9.10
C GLY A 226 -14.11 16.79 9.96
N ARG A 227 -13.80 17.34 11.14
CA ARG A 227 -12.84 16.75 12.10
C ARG A 227 -13.44 15.72 13.05
N THR A 228 -14.76 15.53 13.04
CA THR A 228 -15.43 14.58 13.93
C THR A 228 -15.39 13.16 13.35
N GLY A 229 -15.19 12.17 14.21
CA GLY A 229 -15.15 10.77 13.82
C GLY A 229 -15.72 9.86 14.92
N LEU A 230 -16.04 8.63 14.55
CA LEU A 230 -16.42 7.60 15.49
C LEU A 230 -15.22 7.16 16.34
N VAL A 231 -15.35 7.15 17.65
CA VAL A 231 -14.28 6.72 18.56
C VAL A 231 -14.42 5.23 18.83
N SER A 232 -13.37 4.46 18.53
CA SER A 232 -13.38 3.00 18.59
C SER A 232 -12.11 2.43 19.20
N ASP A 233 -12.23 1.41 20.05
CA ASP A 233 -11.07 0.61 20.50
C ASP A 233 -10.78 -0.58 19.56
N ALA A 234 -11.27 -0.51 18.32
CA ALA A 234 -11.25 -1.58 17.34
C ALA A 234 -12.10 -2.84 17.67
N SER A 235 -12.77 -2.86 18.82
CA SER A 235 -13.78 -3.88 19.17
C SER A 235 -15.18 -3.29 19.30
N HIS A 236 -15.31 -2.09 19.84
CA HIS A 236 -16.56 -1.35 20.04
C HIS A 236 -16.40 0.12 19.68
N VAL A 237 -17.48 0.71 19.20
CA VAL A 237 -17.63 2.15 19.01
C VAL A 237 -18.34 2.75 20.23
N PHE A 238 -17.76 3.81 20.78
CA PHE A 238 -18.23 4.48 22.00
C PHE A 238 -19.05 5.75 21.73
N GLY A 239 -18.95 6.32 20.54
CA GLY A 239 -19.61 7.58 20.19
C GLY A 239 -18.81 8.40 19.19
N LEU A 240 -19.03 9.71 19.18
CA LEU A 240 -18.40 10.69 18.31
C LEU A 240 -17.42 11.55 19.11
N GLY A 241 -16.29 11.88 18.50
CA GLY A 241 -15.29 12.78 19.07
C GLY A 241 -14.35 13.30 18.00
N TYR A 242 -13.42 14.16 18.41
CA TYR A 242 -12.32 14.62 17.56
C TYR A 242 -11.02 14.62 18.36
N ILE A 243 -9.90 14.52 17.65
CA ILE A 243 -8.56 14.60 18.23
C ILE A 243 -8.26 16.07 18.55
N VAL A 244 -7.68 16.36 19.70
CA VAL A 244 -7.19 17.70 20.04
C VAL A 244 -6.16 18.18 19.01
N GLU A 245 -5.97 19.49 18.91
CA GLU A 245 -4.98 20.09 18.01
C GLU A 245 -3.55 19.76 18.45
N GLU A 246 -2.58 19.84 17.53
CA GLU A 246 -1.19 19.39 17.78
C GLU A 246 -0.45 20.21 18.84
N ASP A 247 -0.90 21.44 19.12
CA ASP A 247 -0.36 22.32 20.14
C ASP A 247 -0.91 22.03 21.56
N ASP A 248 -1.94 21.19 21.69
CA ASP A 248 -2.49 20.77 22.97
C ASP A 248 -1.53 19.79 23.69
N PRO A 249 -1.21 19.99 24.98
CA PRO A 249 -0.36 19.08 25.75
C PRO A 249 -0.84 17.62 25.82
N LYS A 250 -2.11 17.36 25.53
CA LYS A 250 -2.72 16.02 25.51
C LYS A 250 -2.68 15.37 24.14
N TYR A 251 -2.18 16.06 23.12
CA TYR A 251 -2.13 15.54 21.76
C TYR A 251 -1.29 14.26 21.69
N GLU A 252 -1.84 13.29 20.96
CA GLU A 252 -1.15 12.07 20.58
C GLU A 252 -1.57 11.74 19.15
N PRO A 253 -0.63 11.33 18.26
CA PRO A 253 -0.97 10.95 16.90
C PRO A 253 -1.73 9.61 16.89
N LEU A 254 -3.06 9.69 16.98
CA LEU A 254 -3.93 8.52 16.91
C LEU A 254 -4.12 8.07 15.47
N ALA A 255 -4.31 6.75 15.29
CA ALA A 255 -4.64 6.20 13.99
C ALA A 255 -6.10 6.47 13.63
N THR A 256 -6.35 6.75 12.36
CA THR A 256 -7.70 6.98 11.84
C THR A 256 -7.96 6.14 10.60
N VAL A 257 -9.17 5.61 10.49
CA VAL A 257 -9.70 4.96 9.29
C VAL A 257 -10.66 5.93 8.61
N GLN A 258 -10.34 6.36 7.39
CA GLN A 258 -11.20 7.21 6.58
C GLN A 258 -11.89 6.35 5.53
N PHE A 259 -13.21 6.26 5.60
CA PHE A 259 -14.03 5.61 4.57
C PHE A 259 -14.28 6.59 3.44
N THR A 260 -13.94 6.19 2.21
CA THR A 260 -13.90 7.10 1.04
C THR A 260 -15.06 6.85 0.09
N ASN A 261 -15.15 5.65 -0.46
CA ASN A 261 -16.18 5.24 -1.40
C ASN A 261 -16.59 3.78 -1.11
N HIS A 262 -17.47 3.23 -1.94
CA HIS A 262 -17.88 1.84 -1.80
C HIS A 262 -16.68 0.89 -1.90
N TYR A 263 -16.48 0.03 -0.90
CA TYR A 263 -15.29 -0.84 -0.74
C TYR A 263 -13.95 -0.13 -0.55
N GLY A 264 -13.93 1.20 -0.38
CA GLY A 264 -12.71 1.98 -0.21
C GLY A 264 -12.55 2.57 1.18
N TRP A 265 -11.36 2.43 1.75
CA TRP A 265 -10.96 3.13 2.98
C TRP A 265 -9.45 3.30 3.08
N GLU A 266 -9.02 4.26 3.90
CA GLU A 266 -7.62 4.60 4.13
C GLU A 266 -7.28 4.51 5.62
N LEU A 267 -6.11 3.94 5.91
CA LEU A 267 -5.50 4.00 7.23
C LEU A 267 -4.49 5.15 7.28
N ARG A 268 -4.65 6.03 8.26
CA ARG A 268 -3.76 7.18 8.49
C ARG A 268 -3.26 7.23 9.92
N HIS A 269 -2.11 7.86 10.12
CA HIS A 269 -1.49 8.10 11.44
C HIS A 269 -0.62 9.36 11.36
N GLY A 270 -0.81 10.32 12.26
CA GLY A 270 -0.02 11.56 12.31
C GLY A 270 0.00 12.30 10.96
N GLY A 271 -1.16 12.45 10.31
CA GLY A 271 -1.29 13.10 9.00
C GLY A 271 -0.91 12.23 7.79
N HIS A 272 -0.07 11.21 7.96
CA HIS A 272 0.41 10.34 6.89
C HIS A 272 -0.55 9.19 6.59
N THR A 273 -0.74 8.85 5.31
CA THR A 273 -1.44 7.64 4.89
C THR A 273 -0.48 6.45 4.92
N LEU A 274 -0.87 5.37 5.60
CA LEU A 274 -0.09 4.13 5.72
C LEU A 274 -0.50 3.09 4.68
N MET A 275 -1.80 3.05 4.35
CA MET A 275 -2.41 2.03 3.52
C MET A 275 -3.73 2.55 2.97
N ARG A 276 -3.99 2.32 1.68
CA ARG A 276 -5.32 2.47 1.07
C ARG A 276 -5.84 1.09 0.71
N VAL A 277 -7.06 0.77 1.09
CA VAL A 277 -7.72 -0.49 0.73
C VAL A 277 -8.81 -0.17 -0.24
N VAL A 278 -8.78 -0.84 -1.40
CA VAL A 278 -9.88 -0.78 -2.37
C VAL A 278 -10.20 -2.19 -2.81
N SER A 279 -11.50 -2.52 -2.88
CA SER A 279 -11.98 -3.83 -3.32
C SER A 279 -11.24 -4.98 -2.60
N ASN A 280 -11.13 -4.87 -1.27
CA ASN A 280 -10.47 -5.84 -0.38
C ASN A 280 -8.96 -6.05 -0.60
N THR A 281 -8.26 -5.13 -1.24
CA THR A 281 -6.81 -5.26 -1.45
C THR A 281 -6.07 -4.05 -0.88
N PRO A 282 -5.17 -4.24 0.10
CA PRO A 282 -4.40 -3.15 0.68
C PRO A 282 -3.23 -2.77 -0.22
N ARG A 283 -3.09 -1.47 -0.44
CA ARG A 283 -2.13 -0.87 -1.36
C ARG A 283 -1.38 0.26 -0.67
N LEU A 284 -0.21 0.56 -1.21
CA LEU A 284 0.58 1.69 -0.76
C LEU A 284 -0.09 3.01 -1.17
N PRO A 285 0.05 4.07 -0.38
CA PRO A 285 -0.37 5.40 -0.80
C PRO A 285 0.34 5.79 -2.11
N GLN A 286 -0.31 6.60 -2.95
CA GLN A 286 0.34 7.17 -4.13
C GLN A 286 1.59 7.94 -3.69
N SER A 287 2.76 7.38 -3.98
CA SER A 287 4.04 7.81 -3.41
C SER A 287 4.85 8.61 -4.42
N LYS A 288 5.90 9.28 -3.93
CA LYS A 288 6.95 9.86 -4.79
C LYS A 288 7.49 8.86 -5.82
N VAL A 289 7.50 7.56 -5.49
CA VAL A 289 7.89 6.49 -6.42
C VAL A 289 6.98 6.41 -7.66
N GLN A 290 5.68 6.73 -7.53
CA GLN A 290 4.80 6.81 -8.70
C GLN A 290 5.12 8.05 -9.55
N ALA A 291 5.45 9.18 -8.93
CA ALA A 291 5.91 10.38 -9.63
C ALA A 291 7.24 10.14 -10.35
N ASP A 292 8.20 9.48 -9.68
CA ASP A 292 9.50 9.12 -10.27
C ASP A 292 9.32 8.10 -11.42
N ASN A 293 8.44 7.12 -11.25
CA ASN A 293 8.09 6.16 -12.31
C ASN A 293 7.39 6.85 -13.48
N PHE A 294 6.48 7.79 -13.20
CA PHE A 294 5.84 8.63 -14.22
C PHE A 294 6.89 9.44 -14.98
N ALA A 295 7.77 10.14 -14.29
CA ALA A 295 8.85 10.92 -14.89
C ALA A 295 9.73 10.04 -15.79
N ARG A 296 10.14 8.87 -15.29
CA ARG A 296 10.94 7.90 -16.07
C ARG A 296 10.22 7.48 -17.36
N VAL A 297 8.94 7.11 -17.29
CA VAL A 297 8.16 6.71 -18.48
C VAL A 297 7.92 7.91 -19.40
N ALA A 298 7.62 9.08 -18.86
CA ALA A 298 7.42 10.31 -19.62
C ALA A 298 8.67 10.68 -20.42
N HIS A 299 9.87 10.65 -19.83
CA HIS A 299 11.12 10.89 -20.56
C HIS A 299 11.44 9.80 -21.59
N GLN A 300 11.05 8.53 -21.35
CA GLN A 300 11.21 7.46 -22.33
C GLN A 300 10.33 7.68 -23.57
N VAL A 301 9.10 8.14 -23.39
CA VAL A 301 8.15 8.40 -24.49
C VAL A 301 8.41 9.76 -25.15
N PHE A 302 8.79 10.76 -24.35
CA PHE A 302 8.99 12.15 -24.76
C PHE A 302 10.38 12.67 -24.28
N PRO A 303 11.47 12.37 -25.01
CA PRO A 303 12.83 12.70 -24.57
C PRO A 303 13.14 14.19 -24.40
N ASN A 304 12.33 15.07 -25.00
CA ASN A 304 12.53 16.51 -25.01
C ASN A 304 11.80 17.26 -23.88
N LEU A 305 11.02 16.55 -23.05
CA LEU A 305 10.36 17.18 -21.91
C LEU A 305 11.38 17.61 -20.85
N ASN A 306 11.21 18.80 -20.31
CA ASN A 306 11.95 19.27 -19.14
C ASN A 306 11.24 18.85 -17.83
N ASP A 307 11.93 18.99 -16.69
CA ASP A 307 11.43 18.55 -15.39
C ASP A 307 10.13 19.28 -14.96
N ASP A 308 9.98 20.56 -15.32
CA ASP A 308 8.78 21.35 -15.00
C ASP A 308 7.56 20.87 -15.80
N GLU A 309 7.74 20.54 -17.09
CA GLU A 309 6.69 19.97 -17.94
C GLU A 309 6.26 18.58 -17.45
N VAL A 310 7.22 17.74 -17.03
CA VAL A 310 6.92 16.43 -16.44
C VAL A 310 6.15 16.57 -15.14
N ALA A 311 6.55 17.49 -14.26
CA ALA A 311 5.85 17.77 -13.01
C ALA A 311 4.41 18.23 -13.27
N TYR A 312 4.20 19.10 -14.25
CA TYR A 312 2.88 19.57 -14.65
C TYR A 312 2.00 18.42 -15.22
N LEU A 313 2.54 17.56 -16.10
CA LEU A 313 1.80 16.40 -16.60
C LEU A 313 1.46 15.40 -15.48
N TRP A 314 2.34 15.26 -14.48
CA TRP A 314 2.08 14.46 -13.30
C TRP A 314 0.95 15.05 -12.44
N GLU A 315 0.88 16.37 -12.27
CA GLU A 315 -0.24 17.02 -11.58
C GLU A 315 -1.58 16.76 -12.29
N LEU A 316 -1.60 16.78 -13.63
CA LEU A 316 -2.78 16.38 -14.40
C LEU A 316 -3.14 14.90 -14.20
N ALA A 317 -2.16 14.01 -14.21
CA ALA A 317 -2.38 12.59 -13.94
C ALA A 317 -2.92 12.33 -12.53
N LEU A 318 -2.41 13.04 -11.52
CA LEU A 318 -2.91 13.00 -10.16
C LEU A 318 -4.35 13.49 -10.05
N GLU A 319 -4.68 14.61 -10.69
CA GLU A 319 -6.06 15.11 -10.70
C GLU A 319 -7.02 14.17 -11.42
N ALA A 320 -6.60 13.54 -12.51
CA ALA A 320 -7.36 12.47 -13.16
C ALA A 320 -7.57 11.29 -12.20
N SER A 321 -6.62 11.03 -11.29
CA SER A 321 -6.73 9.96 -10.30
C SER A 321 -7.66 10.27 -9.12
N ALA A 322 -7.97 11.54 -8.89
CA ALA A 322 -8.88 11.99 -7.86
C ALA A 322 -10.36 11.94 -8.29
N GLN A 323 -10.64 11.60 -9.57
CA GLN A 323 -12.02 11.47 -10.06
C GLN A 323 -12.71 10.24 -9.47
N SER A 324 -14.01 10.37 -9.16
CA SER A 324 -14.83 9.28 -8.61
C SER A 324 -15.15 8.18 -9.62
N HIS A 325 -14.93 8.44 -10.90
CA HIS A 325 -15.10 7.50 -12.00
C HIS A 325 -13.76 7.31 -12.73
N GLY A 326 -13.55 6.09 -13.23
CA GLY A 326 -12.32 5.77 -13.97
C GLY A 326 -12.10 6.75 -15.12
N THR A 327 -10.91 7.32 -15.19
CA THR A 327 -10.55 8.40 -16.12
C THR A 327 -9.40 7.95 -17.01
N MET A 328 -9.35 8.45 -18.25
CA MET A 328 -8.17 8.25 -19.09
C MET A 328 -7.63 9.59 -19.56
N LEU A 329 -6.35 9.83 -19.30
CA LEU A 329 -5.60 10.94 -19.89
C LEU A 329 -4.64 10.35 -20.92
N CYS A 330 -4.79 10.75 -22.19
CA CYS A 330 -3.93 10.31 -23.28
C CYS A 330 -3.06 11.48 -23.74
N ILE A 331 -1.76 11.36 -23.51
CA ILE A 331 -0.75 12.34 -23.91
C ILE A 331 -0.13 11.82 -25.20
N SER A 332 -0.19 12.59 -26.29
CA SER A 332 0.31 12.18 -27.61
C SER A 332 0.91 13.35 -28.36
N THR A 333 2.07 13.18 -28.98
CA THR A 333 2.65 14.21 -29.87
C THR A 333 1.82 14.46 -31.13
N GLY A 334 0.86 13.57 -31.44
CA GLY A 334 -0.08 13.72 -32.54
C GLY A 334 -1.51 14.04 -32.13
N ALA A 335 -1.73 14.53 -30.90
CA ALA A 335 -3.08 14.72 -30.35
C ALA A 335 -4.00 15.56 -31.26
N LYS A 336 -3.48 16.61 -31.91
CA LYS A 336 -4.24 17.41 -32.87
C LYS A 336 -4.72 16.62 -34.09
N ALA A 337 -3.83 15.81 -34.67
CA ALA A 337 -4.15 14.99 -35.83
C ALA A 337 -5.13 13.88 -35.46
N GLU A 338 -4.92 13.25 -34.30
CA GLU A 338 -5.80 12.21 -33.76
C GLU A 338 -7.19 12.74 -33.42
N ALA A 339 -7.30 13.97 -32.88
CA ALA A 339 -8.57 14.63 -32.65
C ALA A 339 -9.37 14.85 -33.96
N GLU A 340 -8.71 15.09 -35.10
CA GLU A 340 -9.37 15.17 -36.40
C GLU A 340 -9.71 13.78 -36.96
N ARG A 341 -8.80 12.81 -36.84
CA ARG A 341 -9.03 11.43 -37.31
C ARG A 341 -10.23 10.79 -36.60
N LEU A 342 -10.30 10.98 -35.28
CA LEU A 342 -11.35 10.45 -34.39
C LEU A 342 -12.53 11.43 -34.21
N ARG A 343 -12.71 12.42 -35.09
CA ARG A 343 -13.72 13.49 -34.93
C ARG A 343 -15.17 13.04 -34.74
N ARG A 344 -15.52 11.80 -35.09
CA ARG A 344 -16.87 11.22 -34.88
C ARG A 344 -16.96 10.38 -33.60
N GLN A 345 -15.86 10.26 -32.88
CA GLN A 345 -15.64 9.43 -31.69
C GLN A 345 -15.12 10.27 -30.51
N CYS A 346 -15.22 11.60 -30.59
CA CYS A 346 -14.83 12.52 -29.54
C CYS A 346 -15.56 13.86 -29.67
N PHE A 347 -15.44 14.69 -28.63
CA PHE A 347 -15.75 16.11 -28.72
C PHE A 347 -14.45 16.89 -28.90
N ARG A 348 -14.27 17.46 -30.08
CA ARG A 348 -13.15 18.37 -30.34
C ARG A 348 -13.34 19.66 -29.56
N VAL A 349 -12.28 20.12 -28.92
CA VAL A 349 -12.26 21.40 -28.22
C VAL A 349 -11.43 22.41 -29.00
N VAL A 350 -11.71 23.69 -28.78
CA VAL A 350 -10.77 24.73 -29.20
C VAL A 350 -9.48 24.53 -28.39
N PRO A 351 -8.29 24.46 -29.03
CA PRO A 351 -7.05 24.15 -28.34
C PRO A 351 -6.83 25.04 -27.12
N ARG A 352 -6.56 24.41 -25.98
CA ARG A 352 -6.36 25.10 -24.71
C ARG A 352 -5.42 24.30 -23.81
N VAL A 353 -4.51 24.98 -23.14
CA VAL A 353 -3.69 24.38 -22.07
C VAL A 353 -4.58 23.93 -20.93
N MET A 354 -4.44 22.67 -20.54
CA MET A 354 -5.21 22.10 -19.45
C MET A 354 -4.81 22.69 -18.11
N THR A 355 -5.76 22.76 -17.19
CA THR A 355 -5.48 23.02 -15.78
C THR A 355 -6.25 22.00 -14.97
N THR A 356 -5.80 21.74 -13.75
CA THR A 356 -6.46 20.82 -12.82
C THR A 356 -7.99 21.01 -12.74
N PRO A 357 -8.54 22.24 -12.57
CA PRO A 357 -10.00 22.43 -12.58
C PRO A 357 -10.68 22.11 -13.92
N VAL A 358 -10.02 22.40 -15.04
CA VAL A 358 -10.58 22.12 -16.38
C VAL A 358 -10.53 20.63 -16.67
N LEU A 359 -9.47 19.93 -16.25
CA LEU A 359 -9.35 18.48 -16.40
C LEU A 359 -10.45 17.77 -15.64
N ARG A 360 -10.69 18.15 -14.38
CA ARG A 360 -11.81 17.64 -13.57
C ARG A 360 -13.16 17.72 -14.29
N GLN A 361 -13.42 18.83 -14.97
CA GLN A 361 -14.66 19.00 -15.73
C GLN A 361 -14.65 18.14 -17.02
N ALA A 362 -13.54 18.14 -17.75
CA ALA A 362 -13.38 17.39 -18.99
C ALA A 362 -13.42 15.86 -18.80
N SER A 363 -12.95 15.36 -17.66
CA SER A 363 -12.95 13.92 -17.33
C SER A 363 -14.24 13.44 -16.66
N SER A 364 -15.25 14.30 -16.52
CA SER A 364 -16.58 13.91 -16.00
C SER A 364 -17.41 13.10 -16.99
N ILE A 365 -16.97 13.00 -18.24
CA ILE A 365 -17.61 12.21 -19.29
C ILE A 365 -16.79 10.96 -19.61
N ASP A 366 -17.45 9.93 -20.14
CA ASP A 366 -16.79 8.71 -20.59
C ASP A 366 -15.84 8.96 -21.76
N GLY A 367 -14.70 8.27 -21.75
CA GLY A 367 -13.66 8.34 -22.77
C GLY A 367 -12.35 8.92 -22.24
N ALA A 368 -11.46 9.30 -23.16
CA ALA A 368 -10.17 9.88 -22.84
C ALA A 368 -10.15 11.40 -23.07
N VAL A 369 -9.34 12.11 -22.27
CA VAL A 369 -8.90 13.47 -22.57
C VAL A 369 -7.60 13.38 -23.36
N LEU A 370 -7.56 13.99 -24.54
CA LEU A 370 -6.43 13.89 -25.47
C LEU A 370 -5.65 15.21 -25.50
N VAL A 371 -4.41 15.16 -25.01
CA VAL A 371 -3.51 16.31 -24.85
C VAL A 371 -2.18 16.09 -25.57
N GLU A 372 -1.53 17.18 -25.98
CA GLU A 372 -0.11 17.17 -26.36
C GLU A 372 0.80 17.21 -25.11
N PRO A 373 2.11 16.87 -25.25
CA PRO A 373 3.04 16.91 -24.12
C PRO A 373 3.22 18.29 -23.49
N ASP A 374 2.90 19.37 -24.20
CA ASP A 374 2.87 20.75 -23.67
C ASP A 374 1.61 21.05 -22.82
N GLY A 375 0.69 20.08 -22.69
CA GLY A 375 -0.57 20.22 -21.97
C GLY A 375 -1.73 20.75 -22.80
N THR A 376 -1.56 21.02 -24.08
CA THR A 376 -2.64 21.53 -24.94
C THR A 376 -3.64 20.42 -25.24
N CYS A 377 -4.89 20.59 -24.81
CA CYS A 377 -6.00 19.68 -25.09
C CYS A 377 -6.64 19.97 -26.45
N TYR A 378 -6.90 18.91 -27.21
CA TYR A 378 -7.55 18.98 -28.53
C TYR A 378 -8.90 18.25 -28.58
N ALA A 379 -9.13 17.28 -27.70
CA ALA A 379 -10.40 16.56 -27.62
C ALA A 379 -10.67 15.96 -26.23
N ILE A 380 -11.95 15.82 -25.91
CA ILE A 380 -12.47 15.18 -24.69
C ILE A 380 -13.46 14.08 -25.07
N GLY A 381 -13.69 13.13 -24.16
CA GLY A 381 -14.59 12.00 -24.41
C GLY A 381 -14.15 11.13 -25.60
N VAL A 382 -12.84 11.01 -25.79
CA VAL A 382 -12.26 10.33 -26.95
C VAL A 382 -12.38 8.82 -26.75
N ILE A 383 -13.04 8.14 -27.69
CA ILE A 383 -13.04 6.69 -27.76
C ILE A 383 -11.80 6.27 -28.55
N LEU A 384 -10.75 5.89 -27.83
CA LEU A 384 -9.51 5.40 -28.44
C LEU A 384 -9.76 4.07 -29.17
N ASP A 385 -9.36 4.02 -30.42
CA ASP A 385 -9.32 2.80 -31.22
C ASP A 385 -7.94 2.12 -31.13
N GLY A 386 -7.80 0.97 -31.80
CA GLY A 386 -6.52 0.28 -31.88
C GLY A 386 -6.70 -1.18 -32.28
N GLN A 387 -5.62 -1.80 -32.73
CA GLN A 387 -5.63 -3.20 -33.14
C GLN A 387 -5.56 -4.12 -31.91
N ALA A 388 -6.17 -5.31 -32.00
CA ALA A 388 -6.04 -6.31 -30.94
C ALA A 388 -4.57 -6.72 -30.79
N THR A 389 -4.11 -6.88 -29.55
CA THR A 389 -2.71 -7.24 -29.24
C THR A 389 -2.68 -8.35 -28.19
N GLU A 390 -1.57 -9.10 -28.14
CA GLU A 390 -1.32 -10.12 -27.12
C GLU A 390 -1.14 -9.52 -25.71
N LYS A 391 -0.94 -8.20 -25.61
CA LYS A 391 -0.82 -7.47 -24.34
C LYS A 391 -2.18 -7.17 -23.69
N GLY A 392 -3.29 -7.49 -24.36
CA GLY A 392 -4.63 -7.36 -23.79
C GLY A 392 -4.85 -8.35 -22.65
N ASP A 393 -5.61 -7.94 -21.65
CA ASP A 393 -5.89 -8.74 -20.46
C ASP A 393 -7.40 -8.74 -20.18
N SER A 394 -8.04 -9.91 -20.28
CA SER A 394 -9.49 -10.07 -20.08
C SER A 394 -9.93 -9.87 -18.64
N SER A 395 -9.01 -9.93 -17.68
CA SER A 395 -9.28 -9.62 -16.27
C SER A 395 -9.38 -8.11 -16.00
N ARG A 396 -8.98 -7.28 -16.98
CA ARG A 396 -8.92 -5.82 -16.87
C ARG A 396 -10.07 -5.16 -17.64
N GLY A 397 -10.46 -3.97 -17.19
CA GLY A 397 -11.59 -3.24 -17.78
C GLY A 397 -11.37 -2.78 -19.22
N ALA A 398 -12.47 -2.41 -19.90
CA ALA A 398 -12.45 -1.96 -21.29
C ALA A 398 -11.54 -0.73 -21.50
N ARG A 399 -11.49 0.19 -20.52
CA ARG A 399 -10.63 1.39 -20.55
C ARG A 399 -9.16 1.03 -20.66
N TYR A 400 -8.67 0.14 -19.80
CA TYR A 400 -7.30 -0.36 -19.83
C TYR A 400 -6.98 -1.03 -21.16
N ASN A 401 -7.82 -1.96 -21.60
CA ASN A 401 -7.59 -2.68 -22.86
C ASN A 401 -7.62 -1.76 -24.09
N SER A 402 -8.49 -0.75 -24.12
CA SER A 402 -8.47 0.26 -25.20
C SER A 402 -7.19 1.08 -25.21
N ALA A 403 -6.68 1.49 -24.03
CA ALA A 403 -5.40 2.19 -23.95
C ALA A 403 -4.22 1.31 -24.41
N VAL A 404 -4.20 0.02 -24.06
CA VAL A 404 -3.15 -0.92 -24.51
C VAL A 404 -3.15 -1.04 -26.04
N ARG A 405 -4.33 -1.20 -26.64
CA ARG A 405 -4.46 -1.29 -28.10
C ARG A 405 -3.99 0.00 -28.77
N TYR A 406 -4.50 1.15 -28.31
CA TYR A 406 -4.16 2.45 -28.86
C TYR A 406 -2.66 2.74 -28.77
N THR A 407 -2.07 2.61 -27.58
CA THR A 407 -0.63 2.89 -27.36
C THR A 407 0.28 1.95 -28.14
N SER A 408 -0.18 0.73 -28.45
CA SER A 408 0.59 -0.23 -29.26
C SER A 408 0.49 0.01 -30.76
N SER A 409 -0.63 0.58 -31.25
CA SER A 409 -0.85 0.81 -32.69
C SER A 409 -0.73 2.27 -33.12
N SER A 410 -0.53 3.20 -32.18
CA SER A 410 -0.45 4.63 -32.49
C SER A 410 0.78 4.93 -33.35
N PRO A 411 0.65 5.72 -34.42
CA PRO A 411 1.79 6.19 -35.20
C PRO A 411 2.58 7.30 -34.47
N TYR A 412 2.08 7.79 -33.34
CA TYR A 412 2.69 8.85 -32.55
C TYR A 412 3.19 8.32 -31.20
N PRO A 413 4.35 8.82 -30.71
CA PRO A 413 4.72 8.67 -29.32
C PRO A 413 3.55 9.09 -28.40
N CYS A 414 3.10 8.15 -27.57
CA CYS A 414 1.97 8.38 -26.69
C CYS A 414 2.13 7.67 -25.35
N LEU A 415 1.60 8.32 -24.32
CA LEU A 415 1.51 7.85 -22.95
C LEU A 415 0.04 7.92 -22.55
N ALA A 416 -0.58 6.77 -22.27
CA ALA A 416 -1.90 6.70 -21.68
C ALA A 416 -1.79 6.50 -20.17
N VAL A 417 -2.36 7.43 -19.43
CA VAL A 417 -2.57 7.37 -17.99
C VAL A 417 -3.99 6.87 -17.78
N VAL A 418 -4.10 5.59 -17.44
CA VAL A 418 -5.40 4.96 -17.17
C VAL A 418 -5.63 4.94 -15.68
N VAL A 419 -6.69 5.61 -15.26
CA VAL A 419 -7.13 5.62 -13.87
C VAL A 419 -8.30 4.65 -13.72
N SER A 420 -8.17 3.68 -12.81
CA SER A 420 -9.30 2.84 -12.41
C SER A 420 -10.27 3.60 -11.50
N GLU A 421 -11.49 3.09 -11.35
CA GLU A 421 -12.45 3.59 -10.33
C GLU A 421 -11.89 3.49 -8.90
N ASP A 422 -10.93 2.59 -8.71
CA ASP A 422 -10.23 2.38 -7.44
C ASP A 422 -9.04 3.36 -7.22
N GLY A 423 -8.87 4.34 -8.11
CA GLY A 423 -7.80 5.35 -8.04
C GLY A 423 -6.41 4.83 -8.39
N TRP A 424 -6.31 3.64 -9.03
CA TRP A 424 -5.05 3.12 -9.55
C TRP A 424 -4.66 3.84 -10.82
N ILE A 425 -3.40 4.26 -10.91
CA ILE A 425 -2.82 4.83 -12.13
C ILE A 425 -1.99 3.76 -12.82
N ASP A 426 -2.41 3.36 -14.01
CA ASP A 426 -1.62 2.55 -14.94
C ASP A 426 -1.02 3.45 -16.01
N LEU A 427 0.29 3.32 -16.22
CA LEU A 427 1.02 4.03 -17.26
C LEU A 427 1.27 3.07 -18.42
N LEU A 428 0.80 3.45 -19.60
CA LEU A 428 0.94 2.66 -20.83
C LEU A 428 1.65 3.49 -21.90
N PRO A 429 2.74 2.98 -22.50
CA PRO A 429 3.31 1.65 -22.31
C PRO A 429 4.08 1.50 -20.98
N SER A 430 3.93 0.33 -20.33
CA SER A 430 4.49 0.04 -18.99
C SER A 430 6.01 -0.18 -18.99
N THR A 431 6.58 -0.57 -20.13
CA THR A 431 8.02 -0.66 -20.39
C THR A 431 8.29 -0.49 -21.90
N MET A 432 9.10 0.51 -22.28
CA MET A 432 9.76 0.48 -23.60
C MET A 432 11.03 -0.36 -23.42
N HIS A 433 11.10 -1.53 -24.05
CA HIS A 433 12.37 -2.24 -24.17
C HIS A 433 13.27 -1.43 -25.08
N THR A 434 14.36 -0.87 -24.53
CA THR A 434 15.53 -0.48 -25.31
C THR A 434 16.32 -1.70 -25.71
#